data_AF-A0A2E1YRX0-F1
#
_entry.id   AF-A0A2E1YRX0-F1
#
_cell.length_a   1.000
_cell.length_b   1.000
_cell.length_c   1.000
_cell.angle_alpha   90.00
_cell.angle_beta   90.00
_cell.angle_gamma   90.00
#
_symmetry.space_group_name_H-M   'P 1'
#
loop_
_entity.id
_entity.type
_entity.pdbx_description
1 polymer ?
#
loop_
_entity_poly.entity_id
_entity_poly.type
_entity_poly.pdbx_seq_one_letter_code
_entity_poly.pdbx_strand_id
1 'polypeptide(L)'
;SLNVQTLDRDLSAKGSPVALHDDTLAGSEDPGTRSSMRVSGQIIYQSPNVFTITTPSTLSTSSKALHRDAAPAASLTRISDVNVKTVMGAQRLLSAVDGALRRVDAERGDLGATMNRMEHTIDNLSNIVVNTKISRSRMQDADMAAESIELTKGRILQQAATSMLSQANQSMQSVLELLQ
;
A
#
# COMPACT_ATOMS: atom_id res chain seq x y z
N SER A 1 3.50 -19.53 59.27
CA SER A 1 3.82 -19.21 57.86
C SER A 1 2.59 -18.60 57.20
N LEU A 2 2.70 -17.37 56.69
CA LEU A 2 1.63 -16.77 55.89
C LEU A 2 1.80 -17.26 54.45
N ASN A 3 0.75 -17.86 53.89
CA ASN A 3 0.75 -18.29 52.50
C ASN A 3 0.15 -17.17 51.64
N VAL A 4 0.98 -16.55 50.79
CA VAL A 4 0.53 -15.49 49.87
C VAL A 4 0.48 -16.08 48.47
N GLN A 5 -0.69 -16.02 47.83
CA GLN A 5 -0.90 -16.44 46.45
C GLN A 5 -1.44 -15.27 45.63
N THR A 6 -0.92 -15.09 44.42
CA THR A 6 -1.38 -14.02 43.53
C THR A 6 -2.70 -14.42 42.88
N LEU A 7 -3.62 -13.47 42.73
CA LEU A 7 -4.84 -13.64 41.94
C LEU A 7 -4.65 -12.98 40.57
N ASP A 8 -5.20 -13.60 39.54
CA ASP A 8 -5.37 -12.99 38.23
C ASP A 8 -6.50 -11.94 38.26
N ARG A 9 -6.67 -11.19 37.16
CA ARG A 9 -7.72 -10.18 36.96
C ARG A 9 -9.15 -10.72 37.11
N ASP A 10 -9.35 -12.01 36.87
CA ASP A 10 -10.62 -12.71 37.05
C ASP A 10 -10.73 -13.39 38.44
N LEU A 11 -9.92 -12.96 39.42
CA LEU A 11 -9.86 -13.49 40.80
C LEU A 11 -9.53 -14.99 40.88
N SER A 12 -8.88 -15.55 39.86
CA SER A 12 -8.40 -16.93 39.89
C SER A 12 -6.99 -16.99 40.46
N ALA A 13 -6.72 -17.94 41.37
CA ALA A 13 -5.40 -18.15 41.94
C ALA A 13 -4.37 -18.52 40.84
N LYS A 14 -3.24 -17.82 40.82
CA LYS A 14 -2.12 -18.06 39.89
C LYS A 14 -0.78 -18.05 40.62
N GLY A 15 0.17 -18.84 40.11
CA GLY A 15 1.52 -18.99 40.66
C GLY A 15 1.64 -20.05 41.76
N SER A 16 2.89 -20.34 42.15
CA SER A 16 3.18 -21.18 43.31
C SER A 16 2.98 -20.37 44.59
N PRO A 17 2.36 -20.94 45.62
CA PRO A 17 2.29 -20.29 46.92
C PRO A 17 3.70 -20.01 47.46
N VAL A 18 3.91 -18.83 48.05
CA VAL A 18 5.17 -18.44 48.70
C VAL A 18 4.93 -18.40 50.20
N ALA A 19 5.71 -19.19 50.94
CA ALA A 19 5.71 -19.17 52.40
C ALA A 19 6.68 -18.09 52.89
N LEU A 20 6.17 -17.16 53.70
CA LEU A 20 7.03 -16.26 54.48
C LEU A 20 7.46 -16.98 55.76
N HIS A 21 8.77 -17.11 55.93
CA HIS A 21 9.41 -17.56 57.17
C HIS A 21 9.92 -16.34 57.93
N ASP A 22 9.69 -16.31 59.24
CA ASP A 22 10.27 -15.32 60.14
C ASP A 22 11.68 -15.82 60.52
N ASP A 23 12.68 -14.99 60.26
CA ASP A 23 14.12 -15.32 60.42
C ASP A 23 14.62 -15.07 61.85
N THR A 24 13.74 -14.67 62.78
CA THR A 24 14.16 -14.30 64.15
C THR A 24 14.15 -15.45 65.17
N LEU A 25 13.92 -16.70 64.74
CA LEU A 25 14.10 -17.86 65.60
C LEU A 25 15.55 -18.40 65.52
N ALA A 26 16.43 -17.65 66.17
CA ALA A 26 17.76 -18.02 66.68
C ALA A 26 18.58 -19.05 65.87
N GLY A 27 19.51 -18.53 65.06
CA GLY A 27 20.81 -19.16 64.84
C GLY A 27 20.92 -20.05 63.61
N SER A 28 20.96 -19.44 62.42
CA SER A 28 21.75 -19.98 61.32
C SER A 28 22.37 -18.83 60.54
N GLU A 29 23.69 -18.87 60.44
CA GLU A 29 24.53 -17.91 59.75
C GLU A 29 24.11 -17.75 58.28
N ASP A 30 24.07 -16.49 57.85
CA ASP A 30 24.08 -16.01 56.47
C ASP A 30 22.96 -16.57 55.55
N PRO A 31 21.91 -15.79 55.19
CA PRO A 31 21.04 -16.19 54.10
C PRO A 31 21.83 -16.08 52.79
N GLY A 32 22.59 -17.13 52.44
CA GLY A 32 23.35 -17.29 51.20
C GLY A 32 22.49 -17.28 49.92
N THR A 33 21.20 -16.99 50.05
CA THR A 33 20.30 -16.76 48.94
C THR A 33 19.83 -15.32 48.93
N ARG A 34 20.40 -14.56 48.00
CA ARG A 34 19.98 -13.24 47.51
C ARG A 34 18.51 -12.93 47.85
N SER A 35 18.26 -11.88 48.62
CA SER A 35 16.91 -11.34 48.83
C SER A 35 16.24 -11.09 47.47
N SER A 36 15.31 -11.96 47.09
CA SER A 36 14.59 -11.84 45.82
C SER A 36 13.22 -11.23 46.07
N MET A 37 13.01 -9.99 45.65
CA MET A 37 11.68 -9.42 45.52
C MET A 37 11.08 -9.92 44.20
N ARG A 38 10.04 -10.75 44.28
CA ARG A 38 9.27 -11.16 43.10
C ARG A 38 8.09 -10.21 42.95
N VAL A 39 8.15 -9.34 41.95
CA VAL A 39 6.99 -8.55 41.53
C VAL A 39 6.25 -9.39 40.48
N SER A 40 5.02 -9.78 40.80
CA SER A 40 4.14 -10.48 39.86
C SER A 40 3.25 -9.47 39.17
N GLY A 41 3.10 -9.61 37.86
CA GLY A 41 2.25 -8.78 37.02
C GLY A 41 2.08 -9.40 35.65
N GLN A 42 1.04 -8.99 34.93
CA GLN A 42 0.80 -9.42 33.56
C GLN A 42 1.19 -8.30 32.60
N ILE A 43 2.09 -8.59 31.66
CA ILE A 43 2.37 -7.74 30.51
C ILE A 43 1.72 -8.41 29.29
N ILE A 44 0.85 -7.68 28.60
CA ILE A 44 0.16 -8.18 27.40
C ILE A 44 0.74 -7.46 26.19
N TYR A 45 1.34 -8.22 25.28
CA TYR A 45 1.80 -7.73 23.99
C TYR A 45 0.71 -8.00 22.95
N GLN A 46 0.38 -6.99 22.16
CA GLN A 46 -0.71 -7.06 21.19
C GLN A 46 -0.22 -6.53 19.86
N SER A 47 -0.43 -7.32 18.81
CA SER A 47 -0.05 -6.99 17.44
C SER A 47 -1.04 -7.65 16.48
N PRO A 48 -1.40 -6.98 15.36
CA PRO A 48 -2.14 -7.61 14.27
C PRO A 48 -1.34 -8.71 13.55
N ASN A 49 0.00 -8.71 13.72
CA ASN A 49 0.93 -9.64 13.07
C ASN A 49 1.59 -10.58 14.09
N VAL A 50 2.06 -11.74 13.62
CA VAL A 50 2.87 -12.66 14.44
C VAL A 50 4.15 -11.97 14.88
N PHE A 51 4.44 -12.03 16.18
CA PHE A 51 5.68 -11.54 16.76
C PHE A 51 6.27 -12.60 17.70
N THR A 52 7.57 -12.55 17.93
CA THR A 52 8.27 -13.45 18.85
C THR A 52 9.07 -12.61 19.83
N ILE A 53 9.03 -12.98 21.10
CA ILE A 53 9.84 -12.36 22.15
C ILE A 53 11.07 -13.26 22.32
N THR A 54 12.25 -12.75 21.96
CA THR A 54 13.51 -13.46 22.18
C THR A 54 14.07 -13.08 23.53
N THR A 55 14.31 -14.05 24.40
CA THR A 55 15.06 -13.87 25.65
C THR A 55 16.47 -14.43 25.48
N PRO A 56 17.50 -13.79 26.08
CA PRO A 56 18.84 -14.35 26.07
C PRO A 56 18.84 -15.70 26.80
N SER A 57 19.40 -16.73 26.16
CA SER A 57 19.44 -18.11 26.66
C SER A 57 20.37 -18.30 27.87
N THR A 58 21.24 -17.33 28.16
CA THR A 58 22.13 -17.30 29.32
C THR A 58 21.92 -16.01 30.11
N LEU A 59 21.32 -16.13 31.30
CA LEU A 59 21.12 -15.00 32.21
C LEU A 59 22.42 -14.75 32.98
N SER A 60 23.26 -13.81 32.51
CA SER A 60 24.42 -13.34 33.28
C SER A 60 23.97 -12.46 34.45
N THR A 61 24.77 -12.37 35.51
CA THR A 61 24.52 -11.56 36.71
C THR A 61 24.30 -10.07 36.40
N SER A 62 24.73 -9.60 35.22
CA SER A 62 24.51 -8.24 34.70
C SER A 62 23.32 -8.11 33.74
N SER A 63 22.72 -9.22 33.30
CA SER A 63 21.61 -9.24 32.35
C SER A 63 20.28 -9.03 33.09
N LYS A 64 19.72 -7.83 32.99
CA LYS A 64 18.34 -7.53 33.42
C LYS A 64 17.37 -8.02 32.34
N ALA A 65 16.85 -9.23 32.47
CA ALA A 65 15.78 -9.74 31.60
C ALA A 65 14.40 -9.54 32.26
N LEU A 66 13.43 -9.01 31.51
CA LEU A 66 12.04 -8.88 31.97
C LEU A 66 11.31 -10.23 32.00
N HIS A 67 11.75 -11.20 31.19
CA HIS A 67 11.16 -12.53 31.07
C HIS A 67 12.19 -13.59 31.51
N ARG A 68 11.81 -14.46 32.44
CA ARG A 68 12.66 -15.52 33.00
C ARG A 68 12.85 -16.70 32.04
N ASP A 69 11.78 -17.05 31.32
CA ASP A 69 11.72 -18.18 30.39
C ASP A 69 11.46 -17.65 28.97
N ALA A 70 11.88 -18.39 27.93
CA ALA A 70 11.58 -18.04 26.54
C ALA A 70 10.06 -18.10 26.31
N ALA A 71 9.47 -16.96 25.97
CA ALA A 71 8.03 -16.91 25.71
C ALA A 71 7.69 -17.71 24.44
N PRO A 72 6.61 -18.49 24.42
CA PRO A 72 6.15 -19.15 23.20
C PRO A 72 5.81 -18.10 22.13
N ALA A 73 5.95 -18.49 20.86
CA ALA A 73 5.60 -17.63 19.73
C ALA A 73 4.14 -17.18 19.80
N ALA A 74 3.86 -15.95 19.36
CA ALA A 74 2.49 -15.43 19.35
C ALA A 74 1.62 -16.22 18.35
N SER A 75 0.45 -16.67 18.79
CA SER A 75 -0.56 -17.30 17.93
C SER A 75 -1.64 -16.31 17.55
N LEU A 76 -2.02 -16.27 16.28
CA LEU A 76 -3.18 -15.48 15.83
C LEU A 76 -4.47 -16.10 16.41
N THR A 77 -5.30 -15.27 17.02
CA THR A 77 -6.62 -15.69 17.54
C THR A 77 -7.70 -15.16 16.60
N ARG A 78 -8.61 -16.02 16.16
CA ARG A 78 -9.74 -15.59 15.33
C ARG A 78 -10.77 -14.89 16.20
N ILE A 79 -11.39 -13.85 15.67
CA ILE A 79 -12.47 -13.12 16.37
C ILE A 79 -13.62 -14.07 16.75
N SER A 80 -13.89 -15.08 15.93
CA SER A 80 -14.91 -16.13 16.19
C SER A 80 -14.62 -16.97 17.43
N ASP A 81 -13.36 -17.07 17.84
CA ASP A 81 -12.92 -18.01 18.87
C ASP A 81 -12.78 -17.32 20.24
N VAL A 82 -12.97 -15.99 20.30
CA VAL A 82 -12.85 -15.20 21.54
C VAL A 82 -14.19 -15.03 22.24
N ASN A 83 -14.20 -15.30 23.55
CA ASN A 83 -15.38 -15.17 24.39
C ASN A 83 -15.30 -13.89 25.25
N VAL A 84 -16.42 -13.17 25.43
CA VAL A 84 -16.53 -11.91 26.19
C VAL A 84 -16.96 -12.14 27.65
N LYS A 85 -17.24 -13.39 28.05
CA LYS A 85 -17.71 -13.73 29.40
C LYS A 85 -16.70 -13.42 30.52
N THR A 86 -15.43 -13.20 30.21
CA THR A 86 -14.40 -12.81 31.18
C THR A 86 -13.75 -11.49 30.79
N VAL A 87 -13.16 -10.78 31.76
CA VAL A 87 -12.50 -9.49 31.52
C VAL A 87 -11.32 -9.70 30.56
N MET A 88 -10.55 -10.77 30.75
CA MET A 88 -9.45 -11.13 29.85
C MET A 88 -9.92 -11.45 28.43
N GLY A 89 -11.05 -12.14 28.30
CA GLY A 89 -11.64 -12.49 27.01
C GLY A 89 -12.11 -11.25 26.23
N ALA A 90 -12.79 -10.33 26.90
CA ALA A 90 -13.19 -9.05 26.32
C ALA A 90 -12.00 -8.21 25.84
N GLN A 91 -10.92 -8.14 26.63
CA GLN A 91 -9.70 -7.43 26.23
C GLN A 91 -9.03 -8.06 25.02
N ARG A 92 -8.97 -9.39 24.94
CA ARG A 92 -8.44 -10.10 23.76
C ARG A 92 -9.28 -9.83 22.52
N LEU A 93 -10.61 -9.77 22.66
CA LEU A 93 -11.51 -9.47 21.54
C LEU A 93 -11.25 -8.06 21.00
N LEU A 94 -11.19 -7.05 21.89
CA LEU A 94 -10.93 -5.66 21.49
C LEU A 94 -9.63 -5.55 20.69
N SER A 95 -8.59 -6.24 21.10
CA SER A 95 -7.30 -6.20 20.42
C SER A 95 -7.30 -6.96 19.10
N ALA A 96 -8.04 -8.07 19.01
CA ALA A 96 -8.24 -8.78 17.74
C ALA A 96 -9.02 -7.91 16.74
N VAL A 97 -10.04 -7.18 17.21
CA VAL A 97 -10.83 -6.24 16.40
C VAL A 97 -9.98 -5.04 15.97
N ASP A 98 -9.22 -4.41 16.86
CA ASP A 98 -8.30 -3.32 16.51
C ASP A 98 -7.28 -3.77 15.45
N GLY A 99 -6.72 -4.98 15.61
CA GLY A 99 -5.84 -5.56 14.60
C GLY A 99 -6.51 -5.78 13.24
N ALA A 100 -7.75 -6.27 13.23
CA ALA A 100 -8.53 -6.45 12.01
C ALA A 100 -8.90 -5.11 11.35
N LEU A 101 -9.29 -4.10 12.13
CA LEU A 101 -9.60 -2.76 11.64
C LEU A 101 -8.37 -2.11 10.99
N ARG A 102 -7.21 -2.17 11.65
CA ARG A 102 -5.95 -1.65 11.06
C ARG A 102 -5.63 -2.31 9.72
N ARG A 103 -5.92 -3.61 9.57
CA ARG A 103 -5.75 -4.30 8.29
C ARG A 103 -6.74 -3.79 7.24
N VAL A 104 -8.01 -3.65 7.59
CA VAL A 104 -9.02 -3.08 6.67
C VAL A 104 -8.65 -1.66 6.25
N ASP A 105 -8.17 -0.83 7.18
CA ASP A 105 -7.75 0.54 6.89
C ASP A 105 -6.52 0.58 5.99
N ALA A 106 -5.57 -0.35 6.17
CA ALA A 106 -4.42 -0.50 5.27
C ALA A 106 -4.87 -0.85 3.83
N GLU A 107 -5.77 -1.82 3.67
CA GLU A 107 -6.33 -2.19 2.36
C GLU A 107 -7.11 -1.03 1.73
N ARG A 108 -7.90 -0.29 2.52
CA ARG A 108 -8.59 0.93 2.06
C ARG A 108 -7.62 2.02 1.61
N GLY A 109 -6.50 2.19 2.33
CA GLY A 109 -5.44 3.10 1.96
C GLY A 109 -4.80 2.73 0.62
N ASP A 110 -4.52 1.45 0.40
CA ASP A 110 -3.94 0.96 -0.86
C ASP A 110 -4.91 1.09 -2.04
N LEU A 111 -6.19 0.79 -1.82
CA LEU A 111 -7.24 1.05 -2.81
C LEU A 111 -7.34 2.55 -3.13
N GLY A 112 -7.27 3.43 -2.13
CA GLY A 112 -7.25 4.88 -2.31
C GLY A 112 -6.06 5.36 -3.14
N ALA A 113 -4.86 4.85 -2.84
CA ALA A 113 -3.65 5.15 -3.61
C ALA A 113 -3.76 4.65 -5.06
N THR A 114 -4.32 3.46 -5.25
CA THR A 114 -4.53 2.87 -6.57
C THR A 114 -5.56 3.66 -7.38
N MET A 115 -6.66 4.10 -6.76
CA MET A 115 -7.64 5.00 -7.39
C MET A 115 -7.01 6.32 -7.82
N ASN A 116 -6.20 6.96 -6.97
CA ASN A 116 -5.50 8.19 -7.31
C ASN A 116 -4.55 7.99 -8.52
N ARG A 117 -3.79 6.89 -8.54
CA ARG A 117 -2.96 6.54 -9.70
C ARG A 117 -3.78 6.33 -10.97
N MET A 118 -4.96 5.70 -10.86
CA MET A 118 -5.86 5.53 -12.01
C MET A 118 -6.37 6.87 -12.51
N GLU A 119 -6.83 7.76 -11.64
CA GLU A 119 -7.28 9.12 -12.00
C GLU A 119 -6.20 9.89 -12.73
N HIS A 120 -4.98 9.95 -12.19
CA HIS A 120 -3.84 10.59 -12.86
C HIS A 120 -3.52 9.96 -14.22
N THR A 121 -3.61 8.64 -14.34
CA THR A 121 -3.36 7.95 -15.61
C THR A 121 -4.45 8.27 -16.63
N ILE A 122 -5.71 8.34 -16.20
CA ILE A 122 -6.86 8.70 -17.03
C ILE A 122 -6.72 10.14 -17.54
N ASP A 123 -6.38 11.09 -16.68
CA ASP A 123 -6.21 12.49 -17.05
C ASP A 123 -5.06 12.68 -18.05
N ASN A 124 -3.93 12.02 -17.79
CA ASN A 124 -2.81 12.03 -18.72
C ASN A 124 -3.17 11.39 -20.07
N LEU A 125 -3.82 10.21 -20.05
CA LEU A 125 -4.24 9.53 -21.26
C LEU A 125 -5.25 10.35 -22.07
N SER A 126 -6.20 11.00 -21.40
CA SER A 126 -7.18 11.89 -22.03
C SER A 126 -6.49 13.04 -22.77
N ASN A 127 -5.49 13.69 -22.14
CA ASN A 127 -4.69 14.72 -22.77
C ASN A 127 -3.91 14.19 -23.99
N ILE A 128 -3.30 13.00 -23.88
CA ILE A 128 -2.60 12.36 -25.00
C ILE A 128 -3.56 12.06 -26.16
N VAL A 129 -4.76 11.56 -25.87
CA VAL A 129 -5.78 11.27 -26.88
C VAL A 129 -6.23 12.54 -27.59
N VAL A 130 -6.49 13.63 -26.86
CA VAL A 130 -6.85 14.93 -27.45
C VAL A 130 -5.72 15.45 -28.35
N ASN A 131 -4.48 15.46 -27.87
CA ASN A 131 -3.33 15.91 -28.64
C ASN A 131 -3.10 15.05 -29.90
N THR A 132 -3.24 13.73 -29.78
CA THR A 132 -3.09 12.80 -30.90
C THR A 132 -4.19 13.01 -31.94
N LYS A 133 -5.44 13.23 -31.48
CA LYS A 133 -6.57 13.52 -32.37
C LYS A 133 -6.37 14.84 -33.13
N ILE A 134 -5.88 15.89 -32.46
CA ILE A 134 -5.57 17.18 -33.09
C ILE A 134 -4.46 17.02 -34.14
N SER A 135 -3.37 16.33 -33.79
CA SER A 135 -2.28 16.05 -34.73
C SER A 135 -2.75 15.25 -35.94
N ARG A 136 -3.60 14.23 -35.73
CA ARG A 136 -4.21 13.46 -36.83
C ARG A 136 -5.09 14.33 -37.71
N SER A 137 -5.95 15.18 -37.13
CA SER A 137 -6.78 16.12 -37.89
C SER A 137 -5.90 17.02 -38.76
N ARG A 138 -4.83 17.59 -38.20
CA ARG A 138 -3.89 18.45 -38.95
C ARG A 138 -3.22 17.72 -40.10
N MET A 139 -2.83 16.45 -39.93
CA MET A 139 -2.27 15.65 -41.02
C MET A 139 -3.33 15.40 -42.11
N GLN A 140 -4.55 15.00 -41.73
CA GLN A 140 -5.63 14.76 -42.68
C GLN A 140 -6.00 16.04 -43.47
N ASP A 141 -6.07 17.18 -42.78
CA ASP A 141 -6.35 18.47 -43.42
C ASP A 141 -5.22 18.88 -44.37
N ALA A 142 -3.95 18.62 -44.01
CA ALA A 142 -2.80 18.87 -44.88
C ALA A 142 -2.79 17.95 -46.12
N ASP A 143 -3.13 16.67 -45.96
CA ASP A 143 -3.24 15.72 -47.07
C ASP A 143 -4.38 16.11 -48.02
N MET A 144 -5.54 16.51 -47.49
CA MET A 144 -6.67 16.99 -48.29
C MET A 144 -6.33 18.30 -49.01
N ALA A 145 -5.59 19.20 -48.38
CA ALA A 145 -5.10 20.42 -49.02
C ALA A 145 -4.12 20.10 -50.17
N ALA A 146 -3.20 19.15 -49.99
CA ALA A 146 -2.27 18.72 -51.03
C ALA A 146 -2.99 18.09 -52.24
N GLU A 147 -3.97 17.20 -51.99
CA GLU A 147 -4.79 16.61 -53.05
C GLU A 147 -5.61 17.68 -53.79
N SER A 148 -6.18 18.63 -53.06
CA SER A 148 -6.93 19.74 -53.64
C SER A 148 -6.06 20.64 -54.53
N ILE A 149 -4.81 20.88 -54.13
CA ILE A 149 -3.82 21.62 -54.93
C ILE A 149 -3.51 20.85 -56.22
N GLU A 150 -3.25 19.55 -56.13
CA GLU A 150 -2.93 18.74 -57.32
C GLU A 150 -4.12 18.64 -58.28
N LEU A 151 -5.34 18.45 -57.76
CA LEU A 151 -6.57 18.49 -58.55
C LEU A 151 -6.76 19.85 -59.24
N THR A 152 -6.53 20.95 -58.52
CA THR A 152 -6.65 22.31 -59.06
C THR A 152 -5.59 22.57 -60.12
N LYS A 153 -4.34 22.17 -59.88
CA LYS A 153 -3.24 22.25 -60.84
C LYS A 153 -3.54 21.45 -62.10
N GLY A 154 -4.07 20.24 -61.98
CA GLY A 154 -4.52 19.43 -63.11
C GLY A 154 -5.58 20.13 -63.96
N ARG A 155 -6.61 20.71 -63.33
CA ARG A 155 -7.66 21.48 -64.02
C ARG A 155 -7.10 22.73 -64.70
N ILE A 156 -6.22 23.49 -64.04
CA ILE A 156 -5.58 24.68 -64.63
C ILE A 156 -4.73 24.29 -65.83
N LEU A 157 -3.96 23.20 -65.75
CA LEU A 157 -3.15 22.72 -66.88
C LEU A 157 -4.02 22.27 -68.06
N GLN A 158 -5.14 21.59 -67.81
CA GLN A 158 -6.08 21.21 -68.87
C GLN A 158 -6.69 22.44 -69.55
N GLN A 159 -7.15 23.43 -68.78
CA GLN A 159 -7.71 24.67 -69.32
C GLN A 159 -6.64 25.50 -70.07
N ALA A 160 -5.42 25.56 -69.55
CA ALA A 160 -4.29 26.22 -70.20
C ALA A 160 -3.89 25.52 -71.50
N ALA A 161 -3.86 24.19 -71.52
CA ALA A 161 -3.58 23.41 -72.74
C ALA A 161 -4.63 23.66 -73.83
N THR A 162 -5.92 23.72 -73.47
CA THR A 162 -6.97 24.05 -74.45
C THR A 162 -6.87 25.48 -74.98
N SER A 163 -6.58 26.45 -74.11
CA SER A 163 -6.41 27.86 -74.51
C SER A 163 -5.14 28.07 -75.34
N MET A 164 -4.03 27.42 -74.97
CA MET A 164 -2.79 27.45 -75.76
C MET A 164 -2.95 26.76 -77.10
N LEU A 165 -3.67 25.63 -77.19
CA LEU A 165 -3.96 24.98 -78.46
C LEU A 165 -4.81 25.89 -79.36
N SER A 166 -5.85 26.52 -78.79
CA SER A 166 -6.68 27.51 -79.48
C SER A 166 -5.84 28.69 -80.00
N GLN A 167 -4.96 29.24 -79.15
CA GLN A 167 -4.13 30.39 -79.49
C GLN A 167 -3.02 30.05 -80.49
N ALA A 168 -2.43 28.85 -80.41
CA ALA A 168 -1.51 28.35 -81.42
C ALA A 168 -2.21 28.20 -82.77
N ASN A 169 -3.41 27.61 -82.79
CA ASN A 169 -4.22 27.48 -84.01
C ASN A 169 -4.59 28.83 -84.63
N GLN A 170 -4.97 29.82 -83.81
CA GLN A 170 -5.25 31.18 -84.29
C GLN A 170 -3.99 31.85 -84.85
N SER A 171 -2.85 31.76 -84.15
CA SER A 171 -1.59 32.31 -84.63
C SER A 171 -1.11 31.68 -85.95
N MET A 172 -1.34 30.38 -86.15
CA MET A 172 -1.01 29.68 -87.40
C MET A 172 -1.86 30.19 -88.58
N GLN A 173 -3.13 30.51 -88.35
CA GLN A 173 -4.00 31.10 -89.39
C GLN A 173 -3.57 32.51 -89.75
N SER A 174 -3.19 33.33 -88.77
CA SER A 174 -2.67 34.69 -89.00
C SER A 174 -1.37 34.70 -89.83
N VAL A 175 -0.51 33.69 -89.68
CA VAL A 175 0.72 33.55 -90.48
C VAL A 175 0.41 33.14 -91.93
N LEU A 176 -0.63 32.34 -92.14
CA LEU A 176 -1.12 31.97 -93.47
C LEU A 176 -1.78 33.14 -94.23
N GLU A 177 -2.36 34.10 -93.51
CA GLU A 177 -2.81 35.38 -94.08
C GLU A 177 -1.64 36.29 -94.50
N LEU A 178 -0.46 36.16 -93.89
CA LEU A 178 0.74 36.93 -94.25
C LEU A 178 1.56 36.33 -95.41
N LEU A 179 1.19 35.14 -95.90
CA LEU A 179 1.86 34.44 -97.00
C LEU A 179 1.04 34.40 -98.31
N GLN A 180 -0.12 35.06 -98.34
CA GLN A 180 -0.94 35.31 -99.54
C GLN A 180 -0.83 36.77 -99.96
#